data_AF-A0A1N6TDY3-F1
#
_entry.id   AF-A0A1N6TDY3-F1
#
_cell.length_a   1.000
_cell.length_b   1.000
_cell.length_c   1.000
_cell.angle_alpha   90.00
_cell.angle_beta   90.00
_cell.angle_gamma   90.00
#
_symmetry.space_group_name_H-M   'P 1'
#
loop_
_entity.id
_entity.type
_entity.pdbx_description
1 polymer ?
#
loop_
_entity_poly.entity_id
_entity_poly.type
_entity_poly.pdbx_seq_one_letter_code
_entity_poly.pdbx_strand_id
1 'polypeptide(L)'
;MSSKSIKYLLLAISAVLVIFFIYDSFSQPSVDDLKGDFKEVAFYRNENNTGPIVRIYAVTVADTLWQEMEQYGNYMPHTKYGTTRVYFFLNSQPAPDQVQPGQQNFDPQFAPYTLARYEKDAMGQVSFMRHPFSR
;
A
#
# COMPACT_ATOMS: atom_id res chain seq x y z
N MET A 1 -2.89 43.64 26.01
CA MET A 1 -3.97 42.61 26.09
C MET A 1 -3.91 41.94 27.46
N SER A 2 -5.05 41.70 28.11
CA SER A 2 -5.10 40.99 29.40
C SER A 2 -4.69 39.52 29.23
N SER A 3 -4.09 38.91 30.26
CA SER A 3 -3.68 37.50 30.26
C SER A 3 -4.83 36.55 29.93
N LYS A 4 -6.07 36.90 30.30
CA LYS A 4 -7.28 36.14 29.93
C LYS A 4 -7.55 36.20 28.42
N SER A 5 -7.41 37.37 27.79
CA SER A 5 -7.59 37.55 26.35
C SER A 5 -6.54 36.77 25.54
N ILE A 6 -5.30 36.71 26.03
CA ILE A 6 -4.23 35.90 25.41
C ILE A 6 -4.56 34.41 25.49
N LYS A 7 -5.06 33.92 26.64
CA LYS A 7 -5.47 32.51 26.79
C LYS A 7 -6.60 32.13 25.84
N TYR A 8 -7.63 32.97 25.70
CA TYR A 8 -8.72 32.72 24.75
C TYR A 8 -8.26 32.74 23.30
N LEU A 9 -7.34 33.65 22.94
CA LEU A 9 -6.74 33.68 21.61
C LEU A 9 -5.96 32.39 21.33
N LEU A 10 -5.13 31.92 22.27
CA LEU A 10 -4.38 30.67 22.12
C LEU A 10 -5.30 29.45 22.00
N LEU A 11 -6.39 29.42 22.77
CA LEU A 11 -7.39 28.35 22.69
C LEU A 11 -8.08 28.33 21.32
N ALA A 12 -8.47 29.50 20.80
CA ALA A 12 -9.08 29.62 19.48
C ALA A 12 -8.12 29.17 18.38
N ILE A 13 -6.86 29.59 18.42
CA ILE A 13 -5.82 29.16 17.47
C ILE A 13 -5.62 27.65 17.54
N SER A 14 -5.52 27.08 18.75
CA SER A 14 -5.38 25.64 18.93
C SER A 14 -6.57 24.87 18.36
N ALA A 15 -7.80 25.35 18.56
CA ALA A 15 -8.99 24.72 18.00
C ALA A 15 -8.98 24.74 16.46
N VAL A 16 -8.58 25.87 15.85
CA VAL A 16 -8.44 25.98 14.40
C VAL A 16 -7.39 25.00 13.87
N LEU A 17 -6.23 24.89 14.54
CA LEU A 17 -5.19 23.93 14.15
C LEU A 17 -5.66 22.48 14.24
N VAL A 18 -6.41 22.12 15.29
CA VAL A 18 -6.97 20.76 15.42
C VAL A 18 -7.94 20.46 14.29
N ILE A 19 -8.85 21.38 13.96
CA ILE A 19 -9.78 21.22 12.83
C ILE A 19 -9.00 21.05 11.52
N PHE A 20 -7.96 21.86 11.32
CA PHE A 20 -7.09 21.77 10.15
C PHE A 20 -6.40 20.40 10.05
N PHE A 21 -5.80 19.89 11.13
CA PHE A 21 -5.16 18.57 11.12
C PHE A 21 -6.13 17.42 10.88
N ILE A 22 -7.36 17.51 11.40
CA ILE A 22 -8.40 16.51 11.13
C ILE A 22 -8.74 16.53 9.64
N TYR A 23 -9.00 17.71 9.07
CA TYR A 23 -9.31 17.84 7.64
C TYR A 23 -8.16 17.32 6.76
N ASP A 24 -6.93 17.72 7.08
CA ASP A 24 -5.72 17.30 6.36
C ASP A 24 -5.58 15.77 6.38
N SER A 25 -5.73 15.15 7.55
CA SER A 25 -5.61 13.69 7.71
C SER A 25 -6.65 12.90 6.91
N PHE A 26 -7.86 13.41 6.73
CA PHE A 26 -8.90 12.76 5.91
C PHE A 26 -8.80 13.08 4.42
N SER A 27 -8.05 14.12 4.05
CA SER A 27 -7.84 14.52 2.65
C SER A 27 -6.63 13.85 1.98
N GLN A 28 -5.90 13.01 2.71
CA GLN A 28 -4.75 12.30 2.19
C GLN A 28 -5.21 11.25 1.15
N PRO A 29 -4.58 11.22 -0.04
CA PRO A 29 -4.88 10.21 -1.04
C PRO A 29 -4.68 8.78 -0.51
N SER A 30 -5.61 7.90 -0.85
CA SER A 30 -5.65 6.50 -0.44
C SER A 30 -5.78 5.57 -1.64
N VAL A 31 -5.73 4.26 -1.40
CA VAL A 31 -5.97 3.26 -2.44
C VAL A 31 -7.40 3.30 -3.00
N ASP A 32 -8.36 3.79 -2.22
CA ASP A 32 -9.76 3.89 -2.63
C ASP A 32 -10.00 5.02 -3.64
N ASP A 33 -9.07 5.98 -3.72
CA ASP A 33 -9.11 7.08 -4.68
C ASP A 33 -8.55 6.68 -6.06
N LEU A 34 -7.94 5.49 -6.16
CA LEU A 34 -7.31 5.00 -7.38
C LEU A 34 -8.33 4.40 -8.35
N LYS A 35 -8.04 4.54 -9.64
CA LYS A 35 -8.85 3.93 -10.70
C LYS A 35 -8.37 2.51 -10.92
N GLY A 36 -9.25 1.52 -10.80
CA GLY A 36 -8.88 0.14 -11.09
C GLY A 36 -9.61 -0.95 -10.31
N ASP A 37 -10.55 -0.60 -9.42
CA ASP A 37 -11.30 -1.55 -8.58
C ASP A 37 -10.35 -2.53 -7.86
N PHE A 38 -9.34 -1.98 -7.20
CA PHE A 38 -8.32 -2.74 -6.49
C PHE A 38 -8.96 -3.49 -5.32
N LYS A 39 -8.76 -4.81 -5.26
CA LYS A 39 -9.23 -5.64 -4.14
C LYS A 39 -8.10 -6.51 -3.65
N GLU A 40 -7.74 -6.36 -2.38
CA GLU A 40 -6.82 -7.27 -1.69
C GLU A 40 -7.51 -8.62 -1.52
N VAL A 41 -6.92 -9.67 -2.11
CA VAL A 41 -7.46 -11.05 -2.06
C VAL A 41 -6.61 -11.97 -1.19
N ALA A 42 -5.35 -11.61 -0.94
CA ALA A 42 -4.49 -12.31 0.01
C ALA A 42 -3.44 -11.37 0.59
N PHE A 43 -3.08 -11.59 1.86
CA PHE A 43 -2.07 -10.81 2.56
C PHE A 43 -1.25 -11.68 3.51
N TYR A 44 0.06 -11.43 3.54
CA TYR A 44 0.99 -11.98 4.51
C TYR A 44 1.84 -10.88 5.11
N ARG A 45 2.06 -10.98 6.43
CA ARG A 45 3.08 -10.24 7.16
C ARG A 45 3.74 -11.17 8.17
N ASN A 46 5.07 -11.13 8.26
CA ASN A 46 5.80 -11.91 9.27
C ASN A 46 5.51 -11.42 10.70
N GLU A 47 5.72 -12.32 11.66
CA GLU A 47 5.57 -12.03 13.09
C GLU A 47 6.60 -11.00 13.57
N ASN A 48 6.27 -10.28 14.65
CA ASN A 48 7.18 -9.31 15.23
C ASN A 48 8.48 -9.97 15.73
N ASN A 49 9.61 -9.28 15.59
CA ASN A 49 10.94 -9.73 16.03
C ASN A 49 11.53 -10.95 15.28
N THR A 50 10.96 -11.36 14.14
CA THR A 50 11.48 -12.45 13.30
C THR A 50 12.44 -11.99 12.19
N GLY A 51 12.92 -10.75 12.28
CA GLY A 51 13.74 -10.09 11.27
C GLY A 51 13.05 -8.85 10.69
N PRO A 52 13.53 -8.34 9.56
CA PRO A 52 12.91 -7.21 8.89
C PRO A 52 11.46 -7.51 8.49
N ILE A 53 10.60 -6.51 8.49
CA ILE A 53 9.17 -6.72 8.18
C ILE A 53 9.02 -7.05 6.70
N VAL A 54 8.40 -8.17 6.39
CA VAL A 54 8.05 -8.58 5.03
C VAL A 54 6.54 -8.52 4.91
N ARG A 55 6.03 -7.76 3.94
CA ARG A 55 4.63 -7.70 3.57
C ARG A 55 4.47 -8.18 2.13
N ILE A 56 3.50 -9.05 1.91
CA ILE A 56 3.18 -9.59 0.60
C ILE A 56 1.68 -9.48 0.41
N TYR A 57 1.28 -8.92 -0.72
CA TYR A 57 -0.10 -8.71 -1.09
C TYR A 57 -0.37 -9.38 -2.44
N ALA A 58 -1.54 -9.99 -2.59
CA ALA A 58 -2.15 -10.29 -3.87
C ALA A 58 -3.38 -9.39 -4.03
N VAL A 59 -3.46 -8.69 -5.16
CA VAL A 59 -4.49 -7.68 -5.42
C VAL A 59 -5.07 -7.93 -6.80
N THR A 60 -6.40 -7.98 -6.90
CA THR A 60 -7.09 -8.02 -8.19
C THR A 60 -7.45 -6.62 -8.67
N VAL A 61 -7.45 -6.42 -9.98
CA VAL A 61 -7.80 -5.16 -10.66
C VAL A 61 -8.75 -5.42 -11.82
N ALA A 62 -9.58 -4.43 -12.16
CA ALA A 62 -10.50 -4.52 -13.29
C ALA A 62 -9.81 -4.37 -14.65
N ASP A 63 -8.71 -3.62 -14.72
CA ASP A 63 -8.01 -3.33 -15.97
C ASP A 63 -6.50 -3.08 -15.74
N THR A 64 -5.75 -2.99 -16.83
CA THR A 64 -4.30 -2.83 -16.93
C THR A 64 -3.83 -1.38 -16.78
N LEU A 65 -4.33 -0.67 -15.76
CA LEU A 65 -3.92 0.69 -15.43
C LEU A 65 -2.58 0.70 -14.68
N TRP A 66 -1.48 0.55 -15.42
CA TRP A 66 -0.14 0.36 -14.84
C TRP A 66 0.29 1.44 -13.85
N GLN A 67 -0.02 2.70 -14.15
CA GLN A 67 0.31 3.84 -13.28
C GLN A 67 -0.45 3.77 -11.96
N GLU A 68 -1.72 3.35 -12.00
CA GLU A 68 -2.55 3.18 -10.81
C GLU A 68 -2.05 2.00 -9.96
N MET A 69 -1.56 0.92 -10.58
CA MET A 69 -0.95 -0.21 -9.85
C MET A 69 0.36 0.20 -9.15
N GLU A 70 1.21 0.95 -9.81
CA GLU A 70 2.43 1.48 -9.18
C GLU A 70 2.08 2.43 -8.04
N GLN A 71 1.09 3.30 -8.24
CA GLN A 71 0.60 4.22 -7.22
C GLN A 71 -0.04 3.49 -6.03
N TYR A 72 -0.80 2.43 -6.28
CA TYR A 72 -1.33 1.54 -5.24
C TYR A 72 -0.20 1.00 -4.37
N GLY A 73 0.87 0.50 -5.00
CA GLY A 73 2.07 0.04 -4.29
C GLY A 73 2.71 1.15 -3.45
N ASN A 74 2.74 2.38 -3.95
CA ASN A 74 3.28 3.54 -3.23
C ASN A 74 2.45 3.93 -1.99
N TYR A 75 1.14 3.66 -1.99
CA TYR A 75 0.27 3.84 -0.84
C TYR A 75 0.35 2.69 0.17
N MET A 76 0.98 1.57 -0.18
CA MET A 76 1.09 0.44 0.75
C MET A 76 2.01 0.72 1.93
N PRO A 77 1.67 0.19 3.12
CA PRO A 77 2.51 0.34 4.30
C PRO A 77 3.93 -0.15 4.05
N HIS A 78 4.90 0.68 4.40
CA HIS A 78 6.31 0.36 4.31
C HIS A 78 7.05 0.83 5.56
N THR A 79 8.05 0.07 5.98
CA THR A 79 8.86 0.34 7.16
C THR A 79 10.31 0.22 6.77
N LYS A 80 11.16 1.11 7.28
CA LYS A 80 12.62 1.06 7.04
C LYS A 80 13.14 -0.36 7.32
N TYR A 81 14.03 -0.84 6.45
CA TYR A 81 14.58 -2.19 6.44
C TYR A 81 13.60 -3.31 6.07
N GLY A 82 12.29 -3.05 6.04
CA GLY A 82 11.29 -4.02 5.59
C GLY A 82 11.08 -4.01 4.08
N THR A 83 10.39 -5.02 3.58
CA THR A 83 10.01 -5.13 2.17
C THR A 83 8.49 -5.17 2.06
N THR A 84 7.95 -4.46 1.07
CA THR A 84 6.54 -4.54 0.70
C THR A 84 6.44 -4.97 -0.75
N ARG A 85 5.74 -6.07 -1.01
CA ARG A 85 5.55 -6.62 -2.35
C ARG A 85 4.08 -6.75 -2.66
N VAL A 86 3.66 -6.30 -3.84
CA VAL A 86 2.28 -6.41 -4.32
C VAL A 86 2.30 -7.11 -5.67
N TYR A 87 1.50 -8.16 -5.80
CA TYR A 87 1.25 -8.85 -7.05
C TYR A 87 -0.15 -8.50 -7.55
N PHE A 88 -0.24 -8.06 -8.80
CA PHE A 88 -1.50 -7.65 -9.42
C PHE A 88 -2.02 -8.73 -10.38
N PHE A 89 -3.31 -9.01 -10.31
CA PHE A 89 -4.02 -10.00 -11.13
C PHE A 89 -5.28 -9.36 -11.72
N LEU A 90 -5.75 -9.80 -12.89
CA LEU A 90 -7.06 -9.37 -13.38
C LEU A 90 -8.15 -10.03 -12.54
N ASN A 91 -9.19 -9.28 -12.17
CA ASN A 91 -10.36 -9.82 -11.46
C ASN A 91 -11.16 -10.86 -12.30
N SER A 92 -10.94 -10.90 -13.61
CA SER A 92 -11.50 -11.86 -14.56
C SER A 92 -10.64 -13.13 -14.72
N GLN A 93 -9.50 -13.21 -14.03
CA GLN A 93 -8.56 -14.33 -14.09
C GLN A 93 -8.31 -14.93 -12.70
N PRO A 94 -7.76 -16.16 -12.60
CA PRO A 94 -7.39 -16.75 -11.33
C PRO A 94 -6.36 -15.89 -10.58
N ALA A 95 -6.59 -15.69 -9.29
CA ALA A 95 -5.69 -15.04 -8.35
C ALA A 95 -5.52 -15.93 -7.10
N PRO A 96 -4.36 -15.88 -6.43
CA PRO A 96 -4.15 -16.65 -5.21
C PRO A 96 -5.01 -16.11 -4.07
N ASP A 97 -5.58 -17.01 -3.27
CA ASP A 97 -6.28 -16.74 -2.01
C ASP A 97 -5.35 -16.70 -0.79
N GLN A 98 -4.11 -17.14 -0.98
CA GLN A 98 -3.07 -17.13 0.04
C GLN A 98 -1.71 -16.73 -0.53
N VAL A 99 -0.93 -16.01 0.28
CA VAL A 99 0.46 -15.66 0.00
C VAL A 99 1.34 -16.02 1.18
N GLN A 100 2.62 -16.28 0.91
CA GLN A 100 3.55 -16.82 1.89
C GLN A 100 4.96 -16.21 1.73
N PRO A 101 5.80 -16.20 2.77
CA PRO A 101 7.16 -15.70 2.69
C PRO A 101 8.05 -16.62 1.83
N GLY A 102 9.28 -16.16 1.54
CA GLY A 102 10.28 -16.92 0.81
C GLY A 102 10.41 -16.52 -0.66
N GLN A 103 11.07 -17.37 -1.45
CA GLN A 103 11.37 -17.09 -2.86
C GLN A 103 10.12 -17.19 -3.75
N GLN A 104 9.18 -18.04 -3.36
CA GLN A 104 7.92 -18.25 -4.05
C GLN A 104 6.78 -17.84 -3.13
N ASN A 105 6.10 -16.75 -3.48
CA ASN A 105 5.14 -16.11 -2.58
C ASN A 105 3.70 -16.59 -2.73
N PHE A 106 3.41 -17.43 -3.72
CA PHE A 106 2.11 -18.05 -3.97
C PHE A 106 2.30 -19.29 -4.85
N ASP A 107 1.25 -20.09 -5.06
CA ASP A 107 1.31 -21.30 -5.89
C ASP A 107 1.73 -20.97 -7.35
N PRO A 108 2.70 -21.70 -7.96
CA PRO A 108 3.22 -21.35 -9.29
C PRO A 108 2.14 -21.35 -10.38
N GLN A 109 1.00 -22.04 -10.17
CA GLN A 109 -0.12 -22.03 -11.09
C GLN A 109 -0.65 -20.61 -11.38
N PHE A 110 -0.45 -19.65 -10.47
CA PHE A 110 -0.87 -18.26 -10.65
C PHE A 110 0.16 -17.36 -11.36
N ALA A 111 1.40 -17.83 -11.54
CA ALA A 111 2.46 -17.02 -12.16
C ALA A 111 2.11 -16.51 -13.59
N PRO A 112 1.47 -17.31 -14.48
CA PRO A 112 1.05 -16.85 -15.80
C PRO A 112 -0.01 -15.73 -15.77
N TYR A 113 -0.78 -15.62 -14.68
CA TYR A 113 -1.84 -14.62 -14.52
C TYR A 113 -1.36 -13.35 -13.81
N THR A 114 -0.09 -13.29 -13.39
CA THR A 114 0.45 -12.10 -12.74
C THR A 114 0.68 -10.99 -13.77
N LEU A 115 -0.11 -9.91 -13.66
CA LEU A 115 0.01 -8.73 -14.53
C LEU A 115 1.24 -7.90 -14.20
N ALA A 116 1.47 -7.64 -12.92
CA ALA A 116 2.57 -6.83 -12.45
C ALA A 116 3.02 -7.23 -11.05
N ARG A 117 4.27 -6.90 -10.74
CA ARG A 117 4.82 -6.94 -9.39
C ARG A 117 5.37 -5.56 -9.05
N TYR A 118 4.84 -4.99 -7.98
CA TYR A 118 5.45 -3.87 -7.28
C TYR A 118 6.28 -4.40 -6.12
N GLU A 119 7.45 -3.82 -5.90
CA GLU A 119 8.27 -4.05 -4.72
C GLU A 119 8.87 -2.74 -4.22
N LYS A 120 8.75 -2.52 -2.91
CA LYS A 120 9.52 -1.50 -2.19
C LYS A 120 10.48 -2.20 -1.24
N ASP A 121 11.77 -2.09 -1.51
CA ASP A 121 12.81 -2.82 -0.81
C ASP A 121 13.17 -2.21 0.55
N ALA A 122 14.08 -2.87 1.28
CA ALA A 122 14.55 -2.44 2.60
C ALA A 122 15.07 -0.99 2.67
N MET A 123 15.59 -0.47 1.55
CA MET A 123 16.13 0.89 1.42
C MET A 123 15.08 1.89 0.92
N GLY A 124 13.85 1.44 0.66
CA GLY A 124 12.76 2.23 0.12
C GLY A 124 12.79 2.38 -1.40
N GLN A 125 13.66 1.66 -2.11
CA GLN A 125 13.71 1.67 -3.57
C GLN A 125 12.49 0.95 -4.14
N VAL A 126 11.88 1.56 -5.15
CA VAL A 126 10.69 1.02 -5.82
C VAL A 126 11.11 0.30 -7.10
N SER A 127 10.59 -0.91 -7.29
CA SER A 127 10.68 -1.67 -8.53
C SER A 127 9.29 -2.08 -8.99
N PHE A 128 8.91 -1.68 -10.20
CA PHE A 128 7.65 -2.07 -10.83
C PHE A 128 7.93 -2.87 -12.09
N MET A 129 7.54 -4.13 -12.11
CA MET A 129 7.74 -5.05 -13.24
C MET A 129 6.40 -5.47 -13.82
N ARG A 130 6.22 -5.26 -15.12
CA ARG A 130 5.07 -5.78 -15.87
C ARG A 130 5.38 -7.20 -16.32
N HIS A 131 4.41 -8.09 -16.21
CA HIS A 131 4.52 -9.52 -16.55
C HIS A 131 5.81 -10.18 -16.01
N PRO A 132 6.02 -10.17 -14.69
CA PRO A 132 7.31 -10.55 -14.08
C PRO A 132 7.71 -12.01 -14.27
N PHE A 133 6.81 -12.86 -14.76
CA PHE A 133 7.03 -14.29 -14.98
C PHE A 133 6.93 -14.72 -16.45
N SER A 134 6.63 -13.80 -17.36
CA SER A 134 6.64 -14.06 -18.79
C SER A 134 8.09 -13.98 -19.31
N ARG A 135 8.54 -15.01 -20.04
CA ARG A 135 9.82 -15.00 -20.76
C ARG A 135 9.68 -14.36 -22.13
#